data_AF-A0A966QA71-F1
#
_entry.id   AF-A0A966QA71-F1
#
_cell.length_a   1.000
_cell.length_b   1.000
_cell.length_c   1.000
_cell.angle_alpha   90.00
_cell.angle_beta   90.00
_cell.angle_gamma   90.00
#
_symmetry.space_group_name_H-M   'P 1'
#
loop_
_entity.id
_entity.type
_entity.pdbx_description
1 polymer ?
#
loop_
_entity_poly.entity_id
_entity_poly.type
_entity_poly.pdbx_seq_one_letter_code
_entity_poly.pdbx_strand_id
1 'polypeptide(L)'
;MALQPLVEPRDLVDRELSWLDFNSRVLNLAEDENLPLLERVRFLSIFSSNLDDFFMIRVASVKLKLESGATFTNAAGYSPQSLLEEIVTKVHMLIDRQSKCLHTSIIPALQRQEIHLVHWNQLVEAERSYIKEIFDAQIFPVLTPLAVDPSHPFPYISGLSLSLAVIVKHPETKEEYFARVKVPNVLPRFIPTHKYLRNRFIPLEEIIAAHLGELFPGMIIEDYYTFRLTTNNTDWVLACSNVYSGGQDNTGLYDKAF
;
A
#
# COMPACT_ATOMS: atom_id res chain seq x y z
N MET A 1 -22.18 -2.37 51.24
CA MET A 1 -21.74 -3.55 50.47
C MET A 1 -21.49 -3.07 49.05
N ALA A 2 -20.23 -2.88 48.66
CA ALA A 2 -19.93 -2.47 47.29
C ALA A 2 -20.29 -3.64 46.37
N LEU A 3 -21.13 -3.40 45.37
CA LEU A 3 -21.42 -4.38 44.32
C LEU A 3 -20.10 -4.67 43.61
N GLN A 4 -19.58 -5.89 43.77
CA GLN A 4 -18.49 -6.38 42.93
C GLN A 4 -18.99 -6.38 41.48
N PRO A 5 -18.23 -5.82 40.53
CA PRO A 5 -18.59 -5.90 39.13
C PRO A 5 -18.69 -7.37 38.71
N LEU A 6 -19.75 -7.73 38.00
CA LEU A 6 -20.02 -9.11 37.55
C LEU A 6 -19.03 -9.61 36.48
N VAL A 7 -18.19 -8.72 35.95
CA VAL A 7 -17.22 -8.97 34.89
C VAL A 7 -15.97 -8.15 35.18
N GLU A 8 -14.80 -8.79 35.22
CA GLU A 8 -13.52 -8.09 35.36
C GLU A 8 -13.02 -7.62 33.99
N PRO A 9 -12.23 -6.52 33.90
CA PRO A 9 -11.70 -6.05 32.61
C PRO A 9 -10.94 -7.12 31.81
N ARG A 10 -10.26 -8.04 32.50
CA ARG A 10 -9.56 -9.20 31.89
C ARG A 10 -10.48 -10.22 31.20
N ASP A 11 -11.77 -10.19 31.53
CA ASP A 11 -12.78 -11.08 30.95
C ASP A 11 -13.44 -10.47 29.69
N LEU A 12 -13.07 -9.22 29.35
CA LEU A 12 -13.58 -8.49 28.20
C LEU A 12 -12.51 -8.39 27.12
N VAL A 13 -12.91 -8.59 25.86
CA VAL A 13 -12.04 -8.37 24.70
C VAL A 13 -12.24 -6.96 24.18
N ASP A 14 -11.15 -6.23 23.95
CA ASP A 14 -11.21 -4.91 23.35
C ASP A 14 -11.82 -4.96 21.93
N ARG A 15 -12.64 -3.94 21.61
CA ARG A 15 -13.37 -3.87 20.34
C ARG A 15 -12.45 -3.82 19.13
N GLU A 16 -11.33 -3.13 19.21
CA GLU A 16 -10.39 -2.95 18.11
C GLU A 16 -9.53 -4.20 17.92
N LEU A 17 -9.11 -4.82 19.02
CA LEU A 17 -8.40 -6.11 18.98
C LEU A 17 -9.29 -7.24 18.45
N SER A 18 -10.57 -7.27 18.83
CA SER A 18 -11.57 -8.20 18.32
C SER A 18 -11.85 -7.99 16.82
N TRP A 19 -11.83 -6.74 16.35
CA TRP A 19 -11.91 -6.44 14.93
C TRP A 19 -10.69 -6.99 14.17
N LEU A 20 -9.48 -6.86 14.72
CA LEU A 20 -8.28 -7.46 14.13
C LEU A 20 -8.34 -8.98 14.11
N ASP A 21 -8.93 -9.64 15.11
CA ASP A 21 -9.18 -11.08 15.08
C ASP A 21 -10.16 -11.47 13.99
N PHE A 22 -11.19 -10.66 13.76
CA PHE A 22 -12.07 -10.84 12.60
C PHE A 22 -11.28 -10.75 11.29
N ASN A 23 -10.45 -9.73 11.10
CA ASN A 23 -9.69 -9.60 9.86
C ASN A 23 -8.63 -10.71 9.72
N SER A 24 -8.08 -11.22 10.82
CA SER A 24 -7.24 -12.44 10.79
C SER A 24 -7.99 -13.65 10.24
N ARG A 25 -9.29 -13.80 10.51
CA ARG A 25 -10.09 -14.90 9.93
C ARG A 25 -10.26 -14.74 8.43
N VAL A 26 -10.34 -13.51 7.92
CA VAL A 26 -10.32 -13.23 6.47
C VAL A 26 -8.98 -13.65 5.87
N LEU A 27 -7.87 -13.34 6.54
CA LEU A 27 -6.54 -13.77 6.11
C LEU A 27 -6.41 -15.30 6.10
N ASN A 28 -6.99 -16.01 7.06
CA ASN A 28 -7.00 -17.48 7.07
C ASN A 28 -7.65 -18.06 5.80
N LEU A 29 -8.66 -17.39 5.21
CA LEU A 29 -9.26 -17.83 3.95
C LEU A 29 -8.30 -17.65 2.77
N ALA A 30 -7.44 -16.63 2.78
CA ALA A 30 -6.38 -16.51 1.77
C ALA A 30 -5.29 -17.59 1.93
N GLU A 31 -5.03 -18.01 3.18
CA GLU A 31 -4.04 -19.04 3.53
C GLU A 31 -4.56 -20.47 3.27
N ASP A 32 -5.87 -20.69 3.17
CA ASP A 32 -6.47 -22.01 2.95
C ASP A 32 -6.26 -22.51 1.52
N GLU A 33 -5.38 -23.51 1.36
CA GLU A 33 -5.06 -24.12 0.06
C GLU A 33 -6.20 -24.96 -0.54
N ASN A 34 -7.25 -25.27 0.23
CA ASN A 34 -8.44 -25.97 -0.27
C ASN A 34 -9.37 -25.05 -1.07
N LEU A 35 -9.20 -23.73 -0.97
CA LEU A 35 -9.98 -22.77 -1.73
C LEU A 35 -9.40 -22.53 -3.14
N PRO A 36 -10.25 -22.22 -4.13
CA PRO A 36 -9.77 -21.84 -5.46
C PRO A 36 -8.76 -20.68 -5.40
N LEU A 37 -7.68 -20.79 -6.18
CA LEU A 37 -6.55 -19.86 -6.10
C LEU A 37 -6.96 -18.37 -6.23
N LEU A 38 -7.85 -18.06 -7.16
CA LEU A 38 -8.30 -16.67 -7.36
C LEU A 38 -9.22 -16.17 -6.24
N GLU A 39 -9.95 -17.06 -5.55
CA GLU A 39 -10.67 -16.67 -4.33
C GLU A 39 -9.69 -16.33 -3.20
N ARG A 40 -8.59 -17.08 -3.08
CA ARG A 40 -7.52 -16.75 -2.13
C ARG A 40 -6.88 -15.39 -2.41
N VAL A 41 -6.60 -15.09 -3.69
CA VAL A 41 -6.15 -13.75 -4.14
C VAL A 41 -7.17 -12.68 -3.74
N ARG A 42 -8.46 -12.95 -3.94
CA ARG A 42 -9.54 -12.03 -3.55
C ARG A 42 -9.56 -11.80 -2.04
N PHE A 43 -9.39 -12.83 -1.22
CA PHE A 43 -9.32 -12.67 0.24
C PHE A 43 -8.11 -11.85 0.70
N LEU A 44 -6.95 -11.95 0.04
CA LEU A 44 -5.83 -11.03 0.30
C LEU A 44 -6.21 -9.58 0.02
N SER A 45 -6.93 -9.32 -1.08
CA SER A 45 -7.43 -7.98 -1.39
C SER A 45 -8.42 -7.49 -0.34
N ILE A 46 -9.38 -8.32 0.07
CA ILE A 46 -10.38 -7.98 1.09
C ILE A 46 -9.70 -7.68 2.42
N PHE A 47 -8.73 -8.52 2.83
CA PHE A 47 -7.95 -8.30 4.05
C PHE A 47 -7.26 -6.93 4.05
N SER A 48 -6.59 -6.56 2.95
CA SER A 48 -5.94 -5.24 2.81
C SER A 48 -6.94 -4.09 2.83
N SER A 49 -8.06 -4.20 2.11
CA SER A 49 -9.08 -3.14 2.10
C SER A 49 -9.72 -2.94 3.48
N ASN A 50 -10.02 -4.03 4.19
CA ASN A 50 -10.52 -3.95 5.55
C ASN A 50 -9.50 -3.25 6.47
N LEU A 51 -8.21 -3.57 6.31
CA LEU A 51 -7.15 -2.98 7.12
C LEU A 51 -7.03 -1.46 6.83
N ASP A 52 -7.13 -1.04 5.57
CA ASP A 52 -7.17 0.38 5.18
C ASP A 52 -8.32 1.11 5.93
N ASP A 53 -9.53 0.55 5.96
CA ASP A 53 -10.68 1.12 6.68
C ASP A 53 -10.44 1.17 8.20
N PHE A 54 -9.81 0.14 8.76
CA PHE A 54 -9.46 0.09 10.18
C PHE A 54 -8.51 1.23 10.56
N PHE A 55 -7.50 1.50 9.74
CA PHE A 55 -6.59 2.62 9.97
C PHE A 55 -7.30 3.96 9.86
N MET A 56 -8.07 4.15 8.78
CA MET A 56 -8.74 5.42 8.51
C MET A 56 -9.80 5.79 9.56
N ILE A 57 -10.45 4.81 10.18
CA ILE A 57 -11.56 5.05 11.12
C ILE A 57 -11.16 4.76 12.57
N ARG A 58 -10.64 3.56 12.85
CA ARG A 58 -10.48 3.07 14.23
C ARG A 58 -9.16 3.51 14.84
N VAL A 59 -8.05 3.36 14.13
CA VAL A 59 -6.73 3.85 14.60
C VAL A 59 -6.76 5.37 14.74
N ALA A 60 -7.36 6.06 13.77
CA ALA A 60 -7.65 7.49 13.84
C ALA A 60 -8.35 7.91 15.14
N SER A 61 -9.40 7.19 15.56
CA SER A 61 -10.12 7.48 16.79
C SER A 61 -9.27 7.26 18.05
N VAL A 62 -8.38 6.26 18.04
CA VAL A 62 -7.44 6.02 19.15
C VAL A 62 -6.37 7.13 19.22
N LYS A 63 -5.80 7.54 18.06
CA LYS A 63 -4.83 8.64 17.98
C LYS A 63 -5.42 9.97 18.47
N LEU A 64 -6.66 10.29 18.08
CA LEU A 64 -7.34 11.49 18.57
C LEU A 64 -7.49 11.52 20.09
N LYS A 65 -7.79 10.37 20.72
CA LYS A 65 -7.85 10.27 22.19
C LYS A 65 -6.49 10.54 22.83
N LEU A 66 -5.42 10.00 22.25
CA LEU A 66 -4.06 10.25 22.71
C LEU A 66 -3.68 11.73 22.63
N GLU A 67 -3.96 12.39 21.51
CA GLU A 67 -3.68 13.81 21.29
C GLU A 67 -4.47 14.72 22.24
N SER A 68 -5.69 14.31 22.61
CA SER A 68 -6.49 15.00 23.63
C SER A 68 -5.97 14.82 25.06
N GLY A 69 -4.91 14.03 25.27
CA GLY A 69 -4.34 13.73 26.58
C GLY A 69 -5.16 12.73 27.40
N ALA A 70 -6.02 11.92 26.76
CA ALA A 70 -6.82 10.93 27.46
C ALA A 70 -5.96 9.79 28.00
N THR A 71 -6.02 9.55 29.30
CA THR A 71 -5.25 8.51 30.00
C THR A 71 -6.13 7.41 30.60
N PHE A 72 -7.45 7.60 30.64
CA PHE A 72 -8.38 6.64 31.20
C PHE A 72 -8.41 5.33 30.42
N THR A 73 -8.45 4.22 31.16
CA THR A 73 -8.58 2.89 30.58
C THR A 73 -10.00 2.62 30.09
N ASN A 74 -10.12 1.87 29.01
CA ASN A 74 -11.40 1.40 28.51
C ASN A 74 -11.93 0.20 29.34
N ALA A 75 -13.11 -0.31 28.99
CA ALA A 75 -13.75 -1.42 29.71
C ALA A 75 -12.90 -2.71 29.73
N ALA A 76 -12.04 -2.93 28.73
CA ALA A 76 -11.12 -4.07 28.65
C ALA A 76 -9.77 -3.80 29.33
N GLY A 77 -9.61 -2.64 29.98
CA GLY A 77 -8.42 -2.29 30.77
C GLY A 77 -7.30 -1.59 30.00
N TYR A 78 -7.48 -1.24 28.72
CA TYR A 78 -6.44 -0.58 27.92
C TYR A 78 -6.52 0.95 28.03
N SER A 79 -5.39 1.60 28.32
CA SER A 79 -5.22 3.03 28.02
C SER A 79 -5.08 3.24 26.51
N PRO A 80 -5.37 4.43 25.97
CA PRO A 80 -5.21 4.68 24.53
C PRO A 80 -3.80 4.36 23.99
N GLN A 81 -2.76 4.59 24.80
CA GLN A 81 -1.38 4.29 24.41
C GLN A 81 -1.14 2.79 24.36
N SER A 82 -1.49 2.06 25.43
CA SER A 82 -1.34 0.60 25.45
C SER A 82 -2.17 -0.09 24.37
N LEU A 83 -3.37 0.44 24.07
CA LEU A 83 -4.20 -0.09 22.99
C LEU A 83 -3.54 0.11 21.63
N LEU A 84 -2.95 1.28 21.38
CA LEU A 84 -2.26 1.56 20.14
C LEU A 84 -1.04 0.62 19.98
N GLU A 85 -0.24 0.45 21.02
CA GLU A 85 0.93 -0.46 21.02
C GLU A 85 0.52 -1.92 20.70
N GLU A 86 -0.57 -2.40 21.29
CA GLU A 86 -1.12 -3.74 21.00
C GLU A 86 -1.66 -3.85 19.56
N ILE A 87 -2.34 -2.81 19.08
CA ILE A 87 -2.82 -2.74 17.69
C ILE A 87 -1.64 -2.84 16.72
N VAL A 88 -0.58 -2.04 16.93
CA VAL A 88 0.61 -2.03 16.05
C VAL A 88 1.25 -3.41 16.02
N THR A 89 1.47 -4.00 17.19
CA THR A 89 2.05 -5.34 17.33
C THR A 89 1.23 -6.38 16.55
N LYS A 90 -0.09 -6.37 16.72
CA LYS A 90 -0.98 -7.30 16.03
C LYS A 90 -1.04 -7.07 14.52
N VAL A 91 -1.06 -5.82 14.07
CA VAL A 91 -1.05 -5.50 12.65
C VAL A 91 0.24 -5.94 11.98
N HIS A 92 1.41 -5.71 12.58
CA HIS A 92 2.69 -6.19 12.04
C HIS A 92 2.68 -7.72 11.84
N MET A 93 2.23 -8.48 12.85
CA MET A 93 2.10 -9.94 12.73
C MET A 93 1.17 -10.35 11.57
N LEU A 94 0.06 -9.63 11.35
CA LEU A 94 -0.87 -9.93 10.27
C LEU A 94 -0.32 -9.55 8.88
N ILE A 95 0.40 -8.44 8.77
CA ILE A 95 1.08 -8.01 7.54
C ILE A 95 2.17 -9.01 7.16
N ASP A 96 2.97 -9.47 8.11
CA ASP A 96 4.01 -10.49 7.87
C ASP A 96 3.40 -11.79 7.34
N ARG A 97 2.30 -12.24 7.94
CA ARG A 97 1.54 -13.40 7.45
C ARG A 97 0.99 -13.18 6.06
N GLN A 98 0.39 -12.02 5.79
CA GLN A 98 -0.14 -11.67 4.47
C GLN A 98 0.97 -11.68 3.41
N SER A 99 2.10 -11.04 3.70
CA SER A 99 3.28 -10.98 2.82
C SER A 99 3.80 -12.39 2.52
N LYS A 100 3.94 -13.22 3.56
CA LYS A 100 4.34 -14.63 3.41
C LYS A 100 3.34 -15.39 2.54
N CYS A 101 2.03 -15.27 2.78
CA CYS A 101 1.01 -15.93 1.98
C CYS A 101 1.09 -15.53 0.49
N LEU A 102 1.23 -14.23 0.22
CA LEU A 102 1.37 -13.71 -1.14
C LEU A 102 2.62 -14.26 -1.85
N HIS A 103 3.79 -14.11 -1.24
CA HIS A 103 5.07 -14.39 -1.89
C HIS A 103 5.43 -15.87 -1.92
N THR A 104 5.06 -16.64 -0.89
CA THR A 104 5.47 -18.04 -0.76
C THR A 104 4.41 -19.04 -1.19
N SER A 105 3.14 -18.65 -1.27
CA SER A 105 2.04 -19.56 -1.68
C SER A 105 1.34 -19.07 -2.95
N ILE A 106 0.80 -17.84 -2.96
CA ILE A 106 -0.06 -17.35 -4.04
C ILE A 106 0.70 -17.10 -5.35
N ILE A 107 1.79 -16.32 -5.32
CA ILE A 107 2.56 -16.01 -6.53
C ILE A 107 3.11 -17.29 -7.18
N PRO A 108 3.75 -18.23 -6.45
CA PRO A 108 4.16 -19.50 -7.04
C PRO A 108 3.01 -20.34 -7.60
N ALA A 109 1.83 -20.33 -6.94
CA ALA A 109 0.67 -21.05 -7.43
C ALA A 109 0.10 -20.45 -8.72
N LEU A 110 0.10 -19.11 -8.86
CA LEU A 110 -0.30 -18.42 -10.08
C LEU A 110 0.65 -18.78 -11.23
N GLN A 111 1.96 -18.79 -10.97
CA GLN A 111 2.97 -19.16 -11.97
C GLN A 111 2.79 -20.59 -12.49
N ARG A 112 2.41 -21.55 -11.62
CA ARG A 112 2.08 -22.93 -12.03
C ARG A 112 0.85 -23.01 -12.95
N GLN A 113 -0.04 -22.02 -12.91
CA GLN A 113 -1.18 -21.86 -13.80
C GLN A 113 -0.85 -20.94 -14.99
N GLU A 114 0.45 -20.71 -15.26
CA GLU A 114 0.95 -19.82 -16.31
C GLU A 114 0.54 -18.35 -16.15
N ILE A 115 0.10 -17.93 -14.96
CA ILE A 115 -0.20 -16.54 -14.63
C ILE A 115 1.03 -15.92 -13.98
N HIS A 116 1.65 -14.96 -14.67
CA HIS A 116 2.88 -14.32 -14.25
C HIS A 116 2.67 -12.83 -13.99
N LEU A 117 3.03 -12.39 -12.79
CA LEU A 117 3.30 -10.99 -12.52
C LEU A 117 4.77 -10.74 -12.83
N VAL A 118 5.04 -9.89 -13.80
CA VAL A 118 6.40 -9.62 -14.30
C VAL A 118 6.79 -8.17 -14.06
N HIS A 119 8.10 -7.96 -13.91
CA HIS A 119 8.71 -6.65 -13.76
C HIS A 119 9.20 -6.09 -15.10
N TRP A 120 9.40 -4.78 -15.18
CA TRP A 120 9.88 -4.11 -16.41
C TRP A 120 11.16 -4.74 -17.00
N ASN A 121 12.10 -5.12 -16.13
CA ASN A 121 13.37 -5.72 -16.52
C ASN A 121 13.24 -7.17 -17.05
N GLN A 122 12.08 -7.82 -16.85
CA GLN A 122 11.76 -9.17 -17.33
C GLN A 122 11.01 -9.18 -18.67
N LEU A 123 10.66 -8.00 -19.19
CA LEU A 123 9.99 -7.87 -20.49
C LEU A 123 10.97 -8.06 -21.65
N VAL A 124 10.54 -8.82 -22.66
CA VAL A 124 11.25 -8.90 -23.95
C VAL A 124 10.95 -7.67 -24.82
N GLU A 125 11.76 -7.43 -25.84
CA GLU A 125 11.64 -6.23 -26.67
C GLU A 125 10.25 -6.04 -27.32
N ALA A 126 9.64 -7.15 -27.76
CA ALA A 126 8.28 -7.11 -28.31
C ALA A 126 7.23 -6.72 -27.26
N GLU A 127 7.37 -7.19 -26.01
CA GLU A 127 6.50 -6.80 -24.91
C GLU A 127 6.70 -5.32 -24.55
N ARG A 128 7.94 -4.84 -24.51
CA ARG A 128 8.25 -3.42 -24.24
C ARG A 128 7.65 -2.51 -25.29
N SER A 129 7.79 -2.86 -26.57
CA SER A 129 7.19 -2.12 -27.68
C SER A 129 5.67 -2.07 -27.55
N TYR A 130 5.02 -3.20 -27.25
CA TYR A 130 3.58 -3.25 -27.03
C TYR A 130 3.13 -2.41 -25.83
N ILE A 131 3.85 -2.47 -24.71
CA ILE A 131 3.55 -1.66 -23.53
C ILE A 131 3.78 -0.16 -23.82
N LYS A 132 4.79 0.21 -24.61
CA LYS A 132 5.03 1.60 -25.05
C LYS A 132 3.85 2.15 -25.85
N GLU A 133 3.31 1.37 -26.78
CA GLU A 133 2.11 1.77 -27.53
C GLU A 133 0.91 2.05 -26.60
N ILE A 134 0.70 1.20 -25.59
CA ILE A 134 -0.34 1.43 -24.57
C ILE A 134 -0.02 2.67 -23.75
N PHE A 135 1.24 2.85 -23.36
CA PHE A 135 1.67 4.00 -22.58
C PHE A 135 1.35 5.30 -23.32
N ASP A 136 1.75 5.43 -24.57
CA ASP A 136 1.55 6.65 -25.37
C ASP A 136 0.07 6.92 -25.65
N ALA A 137 -0.68 5.87 -26.00
CA ALA A 137 -2.08 6.03 -26.42
C ALA A 137 -3.06 6.20 -25.25
N GLN A 138 -2.78 5.60 -24.08
CA GLN A 138 -3.76 5.45 -23.01
C GLN A 138 -3.27 5.92 -21.63
N ILE A 139 -1.99 5.71 -21.29
CA ILE A 139 -1.47 6.00 -19.95
C ILE A 139 -0.98 7.44 -19.86
N PHE A 140 -0.03 7.85 -20.72
CA PHE A 140 0.58 9.18 -20.71
C PHE A 140 -0.44 10.33 -20.73
N PRO A 141 -1.52 10.30 -21.55
CA PRO A 141 -2.49 11.40 -21.61
C PRO A 141 -3.25 11.67 -20.30
N VAL A 142 -3.29 10.69 -19.39
CA VAL A 142 -3.98 10.81 -18.10
C VAL A 142 -3.01 11.02 -16.92
N LEU A 143 -1.70 11.11 -17.19
CA LEU A 143 -0.70 11.43 -16.17
C LEU A 143 -0.54 12.95 -16.06
N THR A 144 -0.46 13.43 -14.83
CA THR A 144 -0.16 14.84 -14.54
C THR A 144 0.87 14.87 -13.41
N PRO A 145 2.15 15.12 -13.73
CA PRO A 145 3.17 15.26 -12.70
C PRO A 145 2.91 16.55 -11.91
N LEU A 146 3.01 16.46 -10.58
CA LEU A 146 2.87 17.59 -9.68
C LEU A 146 4.23 17.84 -9.01
N ALA A 147 4.92 18.89 -9.43
CA ALA A 147 6.13 19.36 -8.77
C ALA A 147 5.79 19.97 -7.40
N VAL A 148 6.66 19.75 -6.42
CA VAL A 148 6.59 20.37 -5.11
C VAL A 148 7.78 21.29 -4.97
N ASP A 149 7.50 22.57 -4.76
CA ASP A 149 8.51 23.61 -4.58
C ASP A 149 7.99 24.68 -3.58
N PRO A 150 8.82 25.62 -3.11
CA PRO A 150 8.37 26.65 -2.16
C PRO A 150 7.21 27.52 -2.64
N SER A 151 7.01 27.63 -3.96
CA SER A 151 5.90 28.36 -4.59
C SER A 151 4.67 27.47 -4.82
N HIS A 152 4.85 26.15 -4.85
CA HIS A 152 3.81 25.14 -4.99
C HIS A 152 3.86 24.15 -3.80
N PRO A 153 3.21 24.50 -2.66
CA PRO A 153 3.24 23.66 -1.48
C PRO A 153 2.65 22.27 -1.77
N PHE A 154 3.06 21.29 -0.97
CA PHE A 154 2.75 19.89 -1.20
C PHE A 154 1.25 19.66 -1.47
N PRO A 155 0.88 19.06 -2.61
CA PRO A 155 -0.51 19.00 -3.05
C PRO A 155 -1.34 18.09 -2.15
N TYR A 156 -2.64 18.33 -2.08
CA TYR A 156 -3.58 17.40 -1.45
C TYR A 156 -3.43 16.00 -2.07
N ILE A 157 -3.15 15.01 -1.24
CA ILE A 157 -3.05 13.60 -1.66
C ILE A 157 -4.39 12.93 -1.40
N SER A 158 -5.05 12.47 -2.47
CA SER A 158 -6.21 11.59 -2.31
C SER A 158 -5.81 10.36 -1.49
N GLY A 159 -6.54 10.09 -0.40
CA GLY A 159 -6.35 8.88 0.41
C GLY A 159 -6.44 7.62 -0.45
N LEU A 160 -5.67 6.60 -0.06
CA LEU A 160 -5.54 5.30 -0.70
C LEU A 160 -5.04 5.33 -2.16
N SER A 161 -4.63 6.49 -2.67
CA SER A 161 -4.09 6.61 -4.01
C SER A 161 -2.62 6.18 -4.06
N LEU A 162 -2.33 5.12 -4.81
CA LEU A 162 -0.96 4.79 -5.19
C LEU A 162 -0.36 5.96 -5.98
N SER A 163 0.86 6.34 -5.62
CA SER A 163 1.61 7.44 -6.24
C SER A 163 3.09 7.08 -6.32
N LEU A 164 3.80 7.70 -7.24
CA LEU A 164 5.25 7.71 -7.34
C LEU A 164 5.76 9.04 -6.77
N ALA A 165 6.70 8.96 -5.84
CA ALA A 165 7.55 10.06 -5.43
C ALA A 165 8.79 10.01 -6.32
N VAL A 166 9.07 11.09 -7.06
CA VAL A 166 10.13 11.15 -8.07
C VAL A 166 11.07 12.27 -7.69
N ILE A 167 12.36 11.95 -7.61
CA ILE A 167 13.44 12.92 -7.41
C ILE A 167 14.02 13.22 -8.79
N VAL A 168 13.92 14.48 -9.22
CA VAL A 168 14.41 14.93 -10.52
C VAL A 168 15.44 16.04 -10.35
N LYS A 169 16.46 16.04 -11.21
CA LYS A 169 17.60 16.96 -11.12
C LYS A 169 17.79 17.73 -12.40
N HIS A 170 17.96 19.04 -12.27
CA HIS A 170 18.29 19.87 -13.42
C HIS A 170 19.75 19.59 -13.87
N PRO A 171 20.00 19.26 -15.15
CA PRO A 171 21.31 18.81 -15.60
C PRO A 171 22.41 19.87 -15.44
N GLU A 172 22.07 21.15 -15.62
CA GLU A 172 23.02 22.27 -15.54
C GLU A 172 23.19 22.81 -14.11
N THR A 173 22.11 23.30 -13.48
CA THR A 173 22.15 23.90 -12.12
C THR A 173 22.40 22.89 -11.00
N LYS A 174 22.19 21.59 -11.27
CA LYS A 174 22.24 20.50 -10.27
C LYS A 174 21.20 20.62 -9.16
N GLU A 175 20.24 21.52 -9.29
CA GLU A 175 19.12 21.64 -8.37
C GLU A 175 18.25 20.39 -8.42
N GLU A 176 17.82 19.97 -7.23
CA GLU A 176 16.97 18.81 -7.02
C GLU A 176 15.53 19.28 -6.79
N TYR A 177 14.58 18.58 -7.41
CA TYR A 177 13.16 18.84 -7.32
C TYR A 177 12.44 17.54 -6.97
N PHE A 178 11.43 17.66 -6.12
CA PHE A 178 10.52 16.58 -5.83
C PHE A 178 9.28 16.71 -6.70
N ALA A 179 8.85 15.59 -7.29
CA ALA A 179 7.60 15.51 -8.01
C ALA A 179 6.79 14.29 -7.58
N ARG A 180 5.47 14.45 -7.60
CA ARG A 180 4.53 13.36 -7.40
C ARG A 180 3.87 13.01 -8.73
N VAL A 181 3.84 11.72 -9.07
CA VAL A 181 3.03 11.20 -10.16
C VAL A 181 1.97 10.26 -9.60
N LYS A 182 0.69 10.62 -9.73
CA LYS A 182 -0.42 9.77 -9.27
C LYS A 182 -0.60 8.59 -10.23
N VAL A 183 -0.73 7.37 -9.71
CA VAL A 183 -1.10 6.21 -10.53
C VAL A 183 -2.63 6.26 -10.78
N PRO A 184 -3.10 6.39 -12.03
CA PRO A 184 -4.52 6.55 -12.32
C PRO A 184 -5.32 5.29 -11.97
N ASN A 185 -6.37 5.43 -11.16
CA ASN A 185 -7.28 4.33 -10.80
C ASN A 185 -8.36 4.05 -11.86
N VAL A 186 -8.49 4.91 -12.86
CA VAL A 186 -9.39 4.71 -14.02
C VAL A 186 -8.87 3.64 -14.97
N LEU A 187 -7.58 3.30 -14.88
CA LEU A 187 -6.94 2.25 -15.66
C LEU A 187 -6.78 0.98 -14.81
N PRO A 188 -6.81 -0.22 -15.43
CA PRO A 188 -6.48 -1.45 -14.72
C PRO A 188 -5.05 -1.39 -14.16
N ARG A 189 -4.86 -1.77 -12.90
CA ARG A 189 -3.52 -1.78 -12.29
C ARG A 189 -2.58 -2.79 -12.95
N PHE A 190 -3.10 -3.92 -13.43
CA PHE A 190 -2.29 -4.96 -14.07
C PHE A 190 -2.57 -4.99 -15.57
N ILE A 191 -1.56 -4.62 -16.36
CA ILE A 191 -1.67 -4.52 -17.82
C ILE A 191 -1.09 -5.81 -18.44
N PRO A 192 -1.81 -6.51 -19.32
CA PRO A 192 -1.25 -7.67 -20.01
C PRO A 192 -0.08 -7.24 -20.91
N THR A 193 0.99 -8.03 -20.94
CA THR A 193 2.20 -7.70 -21.74
C THR A 193 2.07 -8.05 -23.22
N HIS A 194 0.96 -8.66 -23.62
CA HIS A 194 0.69 -9.04 -25.00
C HIS A 194 -0.80 -8.91 -25.34
N LYS A 195 -1.10 -8.50 -26.58
CA LYS A 195 -2.48 -8.32 -27.10
C LYS A 195 -3.38 -9.55 -27.00
N TYR A 196 -2.88 -10.73 -27.37
CA TYR A 196 -3.65 -11.97 -27.44
C TYR A 196 -3.42 -12.88 -26.23
N LEU A 197 -2.16 -13.00 -25.78
CA LEU A 197 -1.80 -13.84 -24.66
C LEU A 197 -1.92 -13.05 -23.35
N ARG A 198 -2.93 -13.37 -22.53
CA ARG A 198 -3.22 -12.67 -21.27
C ARG A 198 -2.80 -13.49 -20.05
N ASN A 199 -1.53 -13.89 -20.05
CA ASN A 199 -0.96 -14.73 -19.00
C ASN A 199 0.18 -14.02 -18.24
N ARG A 200 0.79 -13.00 -18.83
CA ARG A 200 1.81 -12.15 -18.22
C ARG A 200 1.27 -10.74 -18.02
N PHE A 201 1.46 -10.19 -16.82
CA PHE A 201 0.93 -8.89 -16.42
C PHE A 201 2.00 -8.06 -15.75
N ILE A 202 2.07 -6.78 -16.09
CA ILE A 202 2.96 -5.80 -15.47
C ILE A 202 2.13 -4.77 -14.67
N PRO A 203 2.57 -4.38 -13.45
CA PRO A 203 1.92 -3.31 -12.70
C PRO A 203 2.02 -1.95 -13.40
N LEU A 204 0.95 -1.16 -13.36
CA LEU A 204 0.85 0.15 -13.98
C LEU A 204 1.91 1.12 -13.45
N GLU A 205 2.20 1.06 -12.15
CA GLU A 205 3.24 1.86 -11.51
C GLU A 205 4.64 1.61 -12.10
N GLU A 206 4.96 0.38 -12.52
CA GLU A 206 6.25 0.08 -13.16
C GLU A 206 6.32 0.60 -14.60
N ILE A 207 5.20 0.56 -15.32
CA ILE A 207 5.13 1.15 -16.66
C ILE A 207 5.36 2.66 -16.59
N ILE A 208 4.75 3.33 -15.61
CA ILE A 208 4.95 4.78 -15.40
C ILE A 208 6.40 5.06 -15.00
N ALA A 209 6.95 4.27 -14.06
CA ALA A 209 8.33 4.40 -13.61
C ALA A 209 9.35 4.27 -14.75
N ALA A 210 9.13 3.32 -15.65
CA ALA A 210 10.01 3.09 -16.81
C ALA A 210 10.04 4.25 -17.81
N HIS A 211 9.00 5.10 -17.83
CA HIS A 211 8.86 6.22 -18.76
C HIS A 211 8.84 7.59 -18.06
N LEU A 212 9.37 7.68 -16.83
CA LEU A 212 9.46 8.96 -16.10
C LEU A 212 10.19 10.04 -16.91
N GLY A 213 11.18 9.66 -17.73
CA GLY A 213 11.88 10.62 -18.60
C GLY A 213 10.99 11.36 -19.59
N GLU A 214 9.87 10.76 -20.01
CA GLU A 214 8.88 11.42 -20.89
C GLU A 214 7.99 12.41 -20.12
N LEU A 215 7.80 12.19 -18.82
CA LEU A 215 7.03 13.09 -17.95
C LEU A 215 7.86 14.29 -17.48
N PHE A 216 9.19 14.17 -17.46
CA PHE A 216 10.12 15.21 -17.01
C PHE A 216 11.17 15.52 -18.08
N PRO A 217 10.75 16.07 -19.25
CA PRO A 217 11.67 16.32 -20.35
C PRO A 217 12.76 17.32 -19.94
N GLY A 218 14.01 16.99 -20.26
CA GLY A 218 15.18 17.81 -19.93
C GLY A 218 15.69 17.67 -18.49
N MET A 219 15.02 16.88 -17.65
CA MET A 219 15.46 16.58 -16.29
C MET A 219 16.13 15.19 -16.22
N ILE A 220 17.03 15.02 -15.25
CA ILE A 220 17.61 13.71 -14.92
C ILE A 220 16.73 13.09 -13.83
N ILE A 221 16.21 11.89 -14.05
CA ILE A 221 15.54 11.11 -12.99
C ILE A 221 16.63 10.53 -12.09
N GLU A 222 16.70 10.99 -10.85
CA GLU A 222 17.70 10.52 -9.87
C GLU A 222 17.20 9.28 -9.14
N ASP A 223 15.95 9.30 -8.67
CA ASP A 223 15.33 8.18 -7.99
C ASP A 223 13.79 8.25 -8.04
N TYR A 224 13.13 7.14 -7.74
CA TYR A 224 11.69 7.12 -7.53
C TYR A 224 11.24 6.04 -6.53
N TYR A 225 10.12 6.30 -5.87
CA TYR A 225 9.55 5.43 -4.84
C TYR A 225 8.04 5.32 -5.00
N THR A 226 7.50 4.12 -4.86
CA THR A 226 6.05 3.90 -4.76
C THR A 226 5.58 4.15 -3.34
N PHE A 227 4.50 4.89 -3.19
CA PHE A 227 3.88 5.15 -1.90
C PHE A 227 2.36 5.28 -2.00
N ARG A 228 1.70 5.08 -0.85
CA ARG A 228 0.28 5.28 -0.66
C ARG A 228 0.08 5.92 0.73
N LEU A 229 -0.96 6.70 0.89
CA LEU A 229 -1.29 7.31 2.19
C LEU A 229 -2.69 6.89 2.61
N THR A 230 -2.88 6.60 3.89
CA THR A 230 -4.19 6.51 4.53
C THR A 230 -4.45 7.81 5.27
N THR A 231 -5.64 8.39 5.14
CA THR A 231 -5.97 9.65 5.83
C THR A 231 -7.35 9.54 6.43
N ASN A 232 -7.52 10.13 7.61
CA ASN A 232 -8.76 10.17 8.38
C ASN A 232 -9.43 11.55 8.29
N ASN A 233 -9.50 12.18 7.10
CA ASN A 233 -10.07 13.53 6.87
C ASN A 233 -9.47 14.71 7.69
N THR A 234 -8.69 14.47 8.75
CA THR A 234 -8.04 15.49 9.58
C THR A 234 -6.53 15.33 9.69
N ASP A 235 -5.98 14.12 9.54
CA ASP A 235 -4.55 13.81 9.63
C ASP A 235 -4.07 12.84 8.53
N TRP A 236 -2.75 12.84 8.30
CA TRP A 236 -2.05 11.93 7.39
C TRP A 236 -1.45 10.78 8.18
N VAL A 237 -1.85 9.54 7.88
CA VAL A 237 -1.14 8.35 8.34
C VAL A 237 -0.44 7.75 7.12
N LEU A 238 0.89 7.76 7.12
CA LEU A 238 1.69 7.11 6.10
C LEU A 238 1.38 5.60 6.10
N ALA A 239 0.86 5.08 4.99
CA ALA A 239 0.71 3.66 4.77
C ALA A 239 1.61 3.27 3.60
N CYS A 240 2.91 3.14 3.86
CA CYS A 240 3.88 2.71 2.85
C CYS A 240 3.43 1.37 2.25
N SER A 241 2.86 1.40 1.05
CA SER A 241 2.67 0.20 0.23
C SER A 241 3.96 -0.04 -0.53
N ASN A 242 4.63 -1.16 -0.23
CA ASN A 242 5.73 -1.77 -0.96
C ASN A 242 6.61 -0.77 -1.72
N VAL A 243 7.73 -0.38 -1.11
CA VAL A 243 8.82 0.27 -1.84
C VAL A 243 9.36 -0.76 -2.83
N TYR A 244 9.15 -0.56 -4.12
CA TYR A 244 10.05 -1.16 -5.10
C TYR A 244 11.18 -0.16 -5.27
N SER A 245 12.24 -0.31 -4.49
CA SER A 245 13.51 0.29 -4.88
C SER A 245 14.00 -0.48 -6.11
N GLY A 246 14.60 0.22 -7.07
CA GLY A 246 15.37 -0.45 -8.11
C GLY A 246 16.55 -1.22 -7.51
N GLY A 247 16.30 -2.40 -6.94
CA GLY A 247 17.31 -3.42 -6.67
C GLY A 247 17.81 -3.65 -5.25
N GLN A 248 17.21 -3.16 -4.15
CA GLN A 248 17.63 -3.59 -2.79
C GLN A 248 16.51 -3.71 -1.74
N ASP A 249 16.72 -4.68 -0.83
CA ASP A 249 15.92 -5.18 0.29
C ASP A 249 14.85 -4.25 0.92
N ASN A 250 13.64 -4.81 1.08
CA ASN A 250 12.41 -4.11 1.49
C ASN A 250 12.04 -4.23 2.97
N THR A 251 12.96 -4.60 3.86
CA THR A 251 12.64 -4.92 5.27
C THR A 251 12.56 -3.71 6.21
N GLY A 252 12.92 -2.50 5.78
CA GLY A 252 13.17 -1.37 6.69
C GLY A 252 12.10 -0.26 6.79
N LEU A 253 10.98 -0.33 6.06
CA LEU A 253 10.05 0.81 5.93
C LEU A 253 8.79 0.76 6.81
N TYR A 254 8.51 -0.35 7.51
CA TYR A 254 7.37 -0.43 8.42
C TYR A 254 7.59 0.33 9.75
N ASP A 255 8.85 0.54 10.16
CA ASP A 255 9.19 1.19 11.43
C ASP A 255 8.89 2.70 11.50
N LYS A 256 8.62 3.36 10.37
CA LYS A 256 8.35 4.81 10.32
C LYS A 256 6.90 5.18 10.03
N ALA A 257 6.02 4.18 9.88
CA ALA A 257 4.61 4.37 9.54
C ALA A 257 3.66 4.43 10.75
N PHE A 258 4.17 4.24 11.98
CA PHE A 258 3.38 4.11 13.20
C PHE A 258 3.63 5.22 14.21
#